data_AF-A0A1J4JGX7-F1
#
_entry.id   AF-A0A1J4JGX7-F1
#
_cell.length_a   1.000
_cell.length_b   1.000
_cell.length_c   1.000
_cell.angle_alpha   90.00
_cell.angle_beta   90.00
_cell.angle_gamma   90.00
#
_symmetry.space_group_name_H-M   'P 1'
#
loop_
_entity.id
_entity.type
_entity.pdbx_description
1 polymer ?
#
loop_
_entity_poly.entity_id
_entity_poly.type
_entity_poly.pdbx_seq_one_letter_code
_entity_poly.pdbx_strand_id
1 'polypeptide(L)'
;MSAFAEFYRQRNSLADKYFAMIDEAQKHREKEFMAAIRIQMTWKQYQLRKKLSHRNKMATIIQRTFRKHQAQILVQCLRVEKARKERIEYFNRQATQIQRCWRGYDSRRHIFDYYKQQRYLQQVKDVNEQMRRELDDHYAETNENERRATFKREKRIQKRNALKQHHLVSTAAIPSIFQPPAFTKDAEAMPAIENFIKNVNKAKLVIPSIGKT
;
A
#
# COMPACT_ATOMS: atom_id res chain seq x y z
N MET A 1 128.71 -5.71 44.45
CA MET A 1 128.54 -5.43 45.90
C MET A 1 128.03 -4.00 46.20
N SER A 2 128.13 -3.03 45.28
CA SER A 2 127.68 -1.64 45.49
C SER A 2 126.15 -1.48 45.63
N ALA A 3 125.37 -2.14 44.76
CA ALA A 3 123.90 -2.02 44.76
C ALA A 3 123.24 -2.49 46.07
N PHE A 4 123.75 -3.57 46.68
CA PHE A 4 123.25 -4.05 47.97
C PHE A 4 123.58 -3.08 49.11
N ALA A 5 124.76 -2.47 49.09
CA ALA A 5 125.16 -1.48 50.09
C ALA A 5 124.33 -0.19 49.99
N GLU A 6 123.97 0.25 48.79
CA GLU A 6 123.05 1.37 48.57
C GLU A 6 121.63 1.05 49.05
N PHE A 7 121.11 -0.13 48.72
CA PHE A 7 119.81 -0.60 49.20
C PHE A 7 119.76 -0.70 50.72
N TYR A 8 120.82 -1.23 51.35
CA TYR A 8 120.92 -1.37 52.79
C TYR A 8 121.03 -0.02 53.52
N ARG A 9 121.63 1.00 52.89
CA ARG A 9 121.65 2.39 53.40
C ARG A 9 120.29 3.08 53.28
N GLN A 10 119.53 2.79 52.24
CA GLN A 10 118.20 3.35 52.01
C GLN A 10 117.07 2.54 52.67
N ARG A 11 117.37 1.42 53.34
CA ARG A 11 116.37 0.46 53.85
C ARG A 11 115.29 1.10 54.74
N ASN A 12 115.68 2.04 55.60
CA ASN A 12 114.74 2.71 56.50
C ASN A 12 113.84 3.66 55.70
N SER A 13 114.40 4.42 54.75
CA SER A 13 113.62 5.28 53.85
C SER A 13 112.66 4.48 52.95
N LEU A 14 113.06 3.29 52.51
CA LEU A 14 112.22 2.40 51.74
C LEU A 14 111.10 1.80 52.59
N ALA A 15 111.41 1.36 53.81
CA ALA A 15 110.43 0.86 54.77
C ALA A 15 109.40 1.95 55.13
N ASP A 16 109.84 3.19 55.38
CA ASP A 16 108.97 4.31 55.69
C ASP A 16 108.04 4.65 54.52
N LYS A 17 108.55 4.65 53.29
CA LYS A 17 107.72 4.81 52.07
C LYS A 17 106.70 3.68 51.93
N TYR A 18 107.10 2.44 52.20
CA TYR A 18 106.22 1.28 52.14
C TYR A 18 105.09 1.37 53.17
N PHE A 19 105.39 1.69 54.43
CA PHE A 19 104.36 1.85 55.46
C PHE A 19 103.47 3.06 55.19
N ALA A 20 104.00 4.16 54.67
CA ALA A 20 103.21 5.32 54.25
C ALA A 20 102.20 4.95 53.13
N MET A 21 102.62 4.14 52.15
CA MET A 21 101.73 3.63 51.10
C MET A 21 100.64 2.72 51.65
N ILE A 22 100.95 1.88 52.65
CA ILE A 22 99.95 1.04 53.31
C ILE A 22 98.94 1.89 54.06
N ASP A 23 99.39 2.88 54.82
CA ASP A 23 98.50 3.77 55.57
C ASP A 23 97.60 4.59 54.64
N GLU A 24 98.11 5.06 53.51
CA GLU A 24 97.32 5.74 52.48
C GLU A 24 96.29 4.80 51.84
N ALA A 25 96.69 3.58 51.47
CA ALA A 25 95.79 2.57 50.94
C ALA A 25 94.70 2.20 51.95
N GLN A 26 95.04 2.07 53.23
CA GLN A 26 94.09 1.74 54.29
C GLN A 26 93.11 2.90 54.55
N LYS A 27 93.56 4.15 54.48
CA LYS A 27 92.68 5.34 54.54
C LYS A 27 91.65 5.37 53.41
N HIS A 28 91.99 4.89 52.22
CA HIS A 28 91.11 4.91 51.05
C HIS A 28 90.31 3.61 50.81
N ARG A 29 90.70 2.50 51.43
CA ARG A 29 90.12 1.16 51.23
C ARG A 29 88.60 1.12 51.25
N GLU A 30 87.97 1.72 52.26
CA GLU A 30 86.50 1.69 52.38
C GLU A 30 85.82 2.48 51.24
N LYS A 31 86.38 3.65 50.91
CA LYS A 31 85.86 4.51 49.83
C LYS A 31 85.98 3.80 48.48
N GLU A 32 87.11 3.18 48.19
CA GLU A 32 87.33 2.41 46.96
C GLU A 32 86.43 1.19 46.88
N PHE A 33 86.26 0.48 48.00
CA PHE A 33 85.35 -0.66 48.09
C PHE A 33 83.89 -0.26 47.80
N MET A 34 83.41 0.82 48.42
CA MET A 34 82.05 1.33 48.17
C MET A 34 81.87 1.81 46.73
N ALA A 35 82.88 2.46 46.16
CA ALA A 35 82.87 2.85 44.75
C ALA A 35 82.78 1.61 43.83
N ALA A 36 83.58 0.57 44.09
CA ALA A 36 83.55 -0.69 43.35
C ALA A 36 82.17 -1.37 43.44
N ILE A 37 81.59 -1.44 44.65
CA ILE A 37 80.22 -1.95 44.84
C ILE A 37 79.22 -1.17 44.00
N ARG A 38 79.27 0.17 44.04
CA ARG A 38 78.34 1.02 43.28
C ARG A 38 78.48 0.80 41.78
N ILE A 39 79.69 0.66 41.26
CA ILE A 39 79.95 0.31 39.85
C ILE A 39 79.35 -1.06 39.51
N GLN A 40 79.59 -2.07 40.34
CA GLN A 40 79.07 -3.42 40.10
C GLN A 40 77.54 -3.48 40.16
N MET A 41 76.92 -2.82 41.14
CA MET A 41 75.47 -2.77 41.30
C MET A 41 74.81 -2.05 40.13
N THR A 42 75.31 -0.88 39.74
CA THR A 42 74.78 -0.10 38.61
C THR A 42 74.90 -0.88 37.30
N TRP A 43 76.01 -1.57 37.06
CA TRP A 43 76.19 -2.43 35.89
C TRP A 43 75.20 -3.61 35.87
N LYS A 44 75.05 -4.33 36.99
CA LYS A 44 74.07 -5.43 37.11
C LYS A 44 72.65 -4.93 36.88
N GLN A 45 72.30 -3.78 37.45
CA GLN A 45 71.01 -3.14 37.27
C GLN A 45 70.74 -2.75 35.80
N TYR A 46 71.75 -2.19 35.13
CA TYR A 46 71.69 -1.87 33.70
C TYR A 46 71.43 -3.11 32.86
N GLN A 47 72.20 -4.19 33.07
CA GLN A 47 72.00 -5.44 32.34
C GLN A 47 70.60 -6.01 32.55
N LEU A 48 70.10 -6.02 33.79
CA LEU A 48 68.76 -6.49 34.10
C LEU A 48 67.69 -5.66 33.38
N ARG A 49 67.78 -4.32 33.44
CA ARG A 49 66.84 -3.42 32.75
C ARG A 49 66.87 -3.62 31.24
N LYS A 50 68.05 -3.80 30.65
CA LYS A 50 68.21 -4.08 29.22
C LYS A 50 67.54 -5.40 28.83
N LYS A 51 67.76 -6.47 29.60
CA LYS A 51 67.12 -7.78 29.39
C LYS A 51 65.59 -7.69 29.53
N LEU A 52 65.10 -7.02 30.56
CA LEU A 52 63.67 -6.85 30.80
C LEU A 52 63.00 -6.02 29.70
N SER A 53 63.62 -4.90 29.30
CA SER A 53 63.14 -4.06 28.19
C SER A 53 63.03 -4.85 26.89
N HIS A 54 64.05 -5.67 26.57
CA HIS A 54 64.01 -6.53 25.39
C HIS A 54 62.87 -7.56 25.46
N ARG A 55 62.71 -8.25 26.59
CA ARG A 55 61.61 -9.21 26.79
C ARG A 55 60.24 -8.55 26.66
N ASN A 56 60.05 -7.39 27.27
CA ASN A 56 58.81 -6.62 27.16
C ASN A 56 58.53 -6.22 25.72
N LYS A 57 59.54 -5.74 24.97
CA LYS A 57 59.40 -5.42 23.55
C LYS A 57 58.95 -6.64 22.75
N MET A 58 59.55 -7.80 22.97
CA MET A 58 59.15 -9.04 22.28
C MET A 58 57.73 -9.46 22.66
N ALA A 59 57.36 -9.39 23.94
CA ALA A 59 56.01 -9.68 24.41
C ALA A 59 54.98 -8.75 23.75
N THR A 60 55.25 -7.45 23.67
CA THR A 60 54.38 -6.49 22.97
C THR A 60 54.23 -6.82 21.48
N ILE A 61 55.31 -7.26 20.81
CA ILE A 61 55.26 -7.67 19.40
C ILE A 61 54.36 -8.90 19.22
N ILE A 62 54.47 -9.90 20.10
CA ILE A 62 53.62 -11.10 20.06
C ILE A 62 52.16 -10.69 20.29
N GLN A 63 51.89 -9.94 21.36
CA GLN A 63 50.54 -9.51 21.74
C GLN A 63 49.87 -8.67 20.65
N ARG A 64 50.56 -7.68 20.07
CA ARG A 64 49.98 -6.84 19.00
C ARG A 64 49.67 -7.66 17.75
N THR A 65 50.55 -8.61 17.41
CA THR A 65 50.39 -9.46 16.22
C THR A 65 49.22 -10.42 16.41
N PHE A 66 49.08 -10.98 17.61
CA PHE A 66 47.94 -11.82 17.97
C PHE A 66 46.61 -11.05 17.92
N ARG A 67 46.55 -9.85 18.50
CA ARG A 67 45.34 -9.00 18.43
C ARG A 67 44.97 -8.67 16.98
N LYS A 68 45.96 -8.38 16.13
CA LYS A 68 45.74 -8.19 14.68
C LYS A 68 45.17 -9.45 14.03
N HIS A 69 45.74 -10.62 14.31
CA HIS A 69 45.28 -11.89 13.76
C HIS A 69 43.82 -12.19 14.16
N GLN A 70 43.47 -12.00 15.43
CA GLN A 70 42.09 -12.14 15.92
C GLN A 70 41.13 -11.17 15.19
N ALA A 71 41.51 -9.91 15.03
CA ALA A 71 40.72 -8.94 14.28
C ALA A 71 40.54 -9.34 12.80
N GLN A 72 41.57 -9.91 12.17
CA GLN A 72 41.48 -10.42 10.79
C GLN A 72 40.50 -11.58 10.67
N ILE A 73 40.50 -12.53 11.62
CA ILE A 73 39.53 -13.62 11.66
C ILE A 73 38.11 -13.05 11.76
N LEU A 74 37.87 -12.12 12.69
CA LEU A 74 36.56 -11.49 12.86
C LEU A 74 36.09 -10.80 11.57
N VAL A 75 36.95 -9.99 10.95
CA VAL A 75 36.62 -9.31 9.69
C VAL A 75 36.31 -10.32 8.58
N GLN A 76 37.02 -11.44 8.52
CA GLN A 76 36.75 -12.47 7.53
C GLN A 76 35.37 -13.12 7.75
N CYS A 77 35.02 -13.45 8.99
CA CYS A 77 33.67 -13.96 9.33
C CYS A 77 32.58 -12.96 8.92
N LEU A 78 32.74 -11.68 9.30
CA LEU A 78 31.78 -10.62 8.97
C LEU A 78 31.64 -10.41 7.45
N ARG A 79 32.72 -10.54 6.68
CA ARG A 79 32.67 -10.48 5.21
C ARG A 79 31.86 -11.62 4.62
N VAL A 80 32.05 -12.84 5.12
CA VAL A 80 31.30 -14.03 4.68
C VAL A 80 29.81 -13.86 5.00
N GLU A 81 29.48 -13.42 6.22
CA GLU A 81 28.08 -13.18 6.62
C GLU A 81 27.42 -12.09 5.79
N LYS A 82 28.12 -10.97 5.55
CA LYS A 82 27.63 -9.89 4.69
C LYS A 82 27.35 -10.38 3.26
N ALA A 83 28.31 -11.09 2.65
CA ALA A 83 28.13 -11.64 1.30
C ALA A 83 26.97 -12.65 1.23
N ARG A 84 26.78 -13.47 2.28
CA ARG A 84 25.63 -14.37 2.39
C ARG A 84 24.32 -13.61 2.45
N LYS A 85 24.23 -12.56 3.27
CA LYS A 85 23.03 -11.73 3.41
C LYS A 85 22.67 -11.05 2.09
N GLU A 86 23.64 -10.40 1.45
CA GLU A 86 23.46 -9.73 0.16
C GLU A 86 22.99 -10.71 -0.93
N ARG A 87 23.56 -11.92 -0.95
CA ARG A 87 23.13 -12.99 -1.87
C ARG A 87 21.68 -13.40 -1.65
N ILE A 88 21.29 -13.63 -0.40
CA ILE A 88 19.90 -14.00 -0.06
C ILE A 88 18.94 -12.88 -0.44
N GLU A 89 19.27 -11.62 -0.11
CA GLU A 89 18.45 -10.46 -0.47
C GLU A 89 18.28 -10.32 -2.00
N TYR A 90 19.36 -10.52 -2.75
CA TYR A 90 19.32 -10.51 -4.21
C TYR A 90 18.37 -11.58 -4.75
N PHE A 91 18.53 -12.84 -4.35
CA PHE A 91 17.69 -13.92 -4.85
C PHE A 91 16.23 -13.80 -4.39
N ASN A 92 15.98 -13.32 -3.17
CA ASN A 92 14.62 -13.05 -2.71
C ASN A 92 13.93 -11.98 -3.57
N ARG A 93 14.65 -10.92 -3.96
CA ARG A 93 14.13 -9.91 -4.89
C ARG A 93 13.79 -10.49 -6.26
N GLN A 94 14.64 -11.38 -6.80
CA GLN A 94 14.36 -12.05 -8.08
C GLN A 94 13.17 -13.01 -7.96
N ALA A 95 13.13 -13.81 -6.90
CA ALA A 95 12.03 -14.73 -6.63
C ALA A 95 10.69 -13.99 -6.52
N THR A 96 10.67 -12.81 -5.89
CA THR A 96 9.46 -12.00 -5.74
C THR A 96 8.92 -11.52 -7.09
N GLN A 97 9.79 -11.14 -8.03
CA GLN A 97 9.39 -10.75 -9.38
C GLN A 97 8.80 -11.94 -10.15
N ILE A 98 9.48 -13.10 -10.12
CA ILE A 98 8.99 -14.33 -10.75
C ILE A 98 7.64 -14.73 -10.16
N GLN A 99 7.51 -14.75 -8.83
CA GLN A 99 6.27 -15.08 -8.15
C GLN A 99 5.14 -14.11 -8.47
N ARG A 100 5.42 -12.80 -8.55
CA ARG A 100 4.42 -11.79 -8.96
C ARG A 100 3.92 -12.05 -10.37
N CYS A 101 4.82 -12.27 -11.31
CA CYS A 101 4.48 -12.59 -12.70
C CYS A 101 3.66 -13.87 -12.78
N TRP A 102 4.07 -14.92 -12.06
CA TRP A 102 3.34 -16.19 -12.01
C TRP A 102 1.95 -15.99 -11.41
N ARG A 103 1.80 -15.47 -10.19
CA ARG A 103 0.48 -15.23 -9.58
C ARG A 103 -0.48 -14.46 -10.51
N GLY A 104 0.05 -13.46 -11.24
CA GLY A 104 -0.72 -12.74 -12.24
C GLY A 104 -1.16 -13.61 -13.42
N TYR A 105 -0.27 -14.44 -13.98
CA TYR A 105 -0.61 -15.38 -15.04
C TYR A 105 -1.62 -16.44 -14.58
N ASP A 106 -1.44 -17.00 -13.37
CA ASP A 106 -2.35 -18.00 -12.79
C ASP A 106 -3.77 -17.46 -12.65
N SER A 107 -3.89 -16.28 -12.06
CA SER A 107 -5.17 -15.62 -11.84
C SER A 107 -5.92 -15.37 -13.15
N ARG A 108 -5.23 -14.85 -14.18
CA ARG A 108 -5.83 -14.58 -15.49
C ARG A 108 -6.21 -15.85 -16.26
N ARG A 109 -5.55 -16.97 -15.99
CA ARG A 109 -5.82 -18.23 -16.69
C ARG A 109 -6.89 -19.08 -16.01
N HIS A 110 -6.90 -19.12 -14.68
CA HIS A 110 -7.70 -20.10 -13.94
C HIS A 110 -8.78 -19.50 -13.03
N ILE A 111 -8.63 -18.26 -12.57
CA ILE A 111 -9.57 -17.65 -11.61
C ILE A 111 -10.58 -16.74 -12.32
N PHE A 112 -10.10 -15.80 -13.14
CA PHE A 112 -10.97 -14.78 -13.72
C PHE A 112 -10.59 -14.46 -15.18
N ASP A 113 -11.52 -14.78 -16.09
CA ASP A 113 -11.46 -14.39 -17.50
C ASP A 113 -12.26 -13.10 -17.71
N TYR A 114 -11.55 -11.99 -17.81
CA TYR A 114 -12.13 -10.65 -18.03
C TYR A 114 -12.98 -10.59 -19.30
N TYR A 115 -12.54 -11.21 -20.39
CA TYR A 115 -13.24 -11.14 -21.66
C TYR A 115 -14.52 -11.97 -21.63
N LYS A 116 -14.50 -13.13 -20.95
CA LYS A 116 -15.70 -13.92 -20.71
C LYS A 116 -16.72 -13.16 -19.87
N GLN A 117 -16.27 -12.49 -18.80
CA GLN A 117 -17.14 -11.66 -17.97
C GLN A 117 -17.73 -10.48 -18.74
N GLN A 118 -16.92 -9.80 -19.56
CA GLN A 118 -17.37 -8.71 -20.43
C GLN A 118 -18.45 -9.17 -21.42
N ARG A 119 -18.25 -10.31 -22.10
CA ARG A 119 -19.25 -10.87 -23.02
C ARG A 119 -20.54 -11.23 -22.31
N TYR A 120 -20.45 -11.84 -21.13
CA TYR A 120 -21.63 -12.16 -20.32
C TYR A 120 -22.41 -10.90 -19.94
N LEU A 121 -21.75 -9.86 -19.44
CA LEU A 121 -22.39 -8.60 -19.07
C LEU A 121 -23.04 -7.91 -20.28
N GLN A 122 -22.40 -7.96 -21.45
CA GLN A 122 -22.98 -7.42 -22.68
C GLN A 122 -24.24 -8.19 -23.07
N GLN A 123 -24.19 -9.53 -23.04
CA GLN A 123 -25.35 -10.36 -23.33
C GLN A 123 -26.51 -10.07 -22.37
N VAL A 124 -26.24 -9.93 -21.06
CA VAL A 124 -27.26 -9.56 -20.06
C VAL A 124 -27.86 -8.19 -20.38
N LYS A 125 -27.04 -7.23 -20.81
CA LYS A 125 -27.51 -5.90 -21.22
C LYS A 125 -28.43 -5.99 -22.43
N ASP A 126 -28.04 -6.74 -23.46
CA ASP A 126 -28.81 -6.86 -24.69
C ASP A 126 -30.17 -7.53 -24.43
N VAL A 127 -30.20 -8.60 -23.63
CA VAL A 127 -31.45 -9.27 -23.21
C VAL A 127 -32.34 -8.33 -22.41
N ASN A 128 -31.77 -7.55 -21.49
CA ASN A 128 -32.53 -6.56 -20.72
C ASN A 128 -33.11 -5.45 -21.61
N GLU A 129 -32.35 -4.98 -22.61
CA GLU A 129 -32.86 -4.00 -23.58
C GLU A 129 -33.99 -4.58 -24.43
N GLN A 130 -33.87 -5.84 -24.87
CA GLN A 130 -34.93 -6.51 -25.61
C GLN A 130 -36.20 -6.64 -24.75
N MET A 131 -36.06 -7.10 -23.50
CA MET A 131 -37.20 -7.24 -22.59
C MET A 131 -37.87 -5.90 -22.29
N ARG A 132 -37.10 -4.81 -22.17
CA ARG A 132 -37.67 -3.46 -22.04
C ARG A 132 -38.52 -3.07 -23.25
N ARG A 133 -38.04 -3.33 -24.47
CA ARG A 133 -38.82 -3.05 -25.69
C ARG A 133 -40.10 -3.89 -25.76
N GLU A 134 -40.01 -5.18 -25.45
CA GLU A 134 -41.17 -6.07 -25.42
C GLU A 134 -42.22 -5.62 -24.40
N LEU A 135 -41.77 -5.16 -23.22
CA LEU A 135 -42.66 -4.59 -22.21
C LEU A 135 -43.31 -3.29 -22.70
N ASP A 136 -42.53 -2.38 -23.28
CA ASP A 136 -43.04 -1.11 -23.82
C ASP A 136 -44.09 -1.35 -24.92
N ASP A 137 -43.83 -2.29 -25.84
CA ASP A 137 -44.76 -2.67 -26.90
C ASP A 137 -46.04 -3.28 -26.31
N HIS A 138 -45.93 -4.19 -25.33
CA HIS A 138 -47.08 -4.78 -24.66
C HIS A 138 -47.90 -3.73 -23.89
N TYR A 139 -47.25 -2.77 -23.22
CA TYR A 139 -47.96 -1.67 -22.56
C TYR A 139 -48.64 -0.72 -23.55
N ALA A 140 -48.02 -0.49 -24.71
CA ALA A 140 -48.64 0.30 -25.78
C ALA A 140 -49.88 -0.42 -26.35
N GLU A 141 -49.78 -1.71 -26.64
CA GLU A 141 -50.88 -2.52 -27.15
C GLU A 141 -52.03 -2.65 -26.14
N THR A 142 -51.73 -2.92 -24.86
CA THR A 142 -52.76 -3.02 -23.81
C THR A 142 -53.47 -1.68 -23.60
N ASN A 143 -52.73 -0.56 -23.53
CA ASN A 143 -53.34 0.77 -23.45
C ASN A 143 -54.20 1.09 -24.68
N GLU A 144 -53.77 0.76 -25.89
CA GLU A 144 -54.56 0.99 -27.10
C GLU A 144 -55.82 0.12 -27.12
N ASN A 145 -55.71 -1.14 -26.73
CA ASN A 145 -56.85 -2.07 -26.62
C ASN A 145 -57.85 -1.60 -25.56
N GLU A 146 -57.38 -1.12 -24.40
CA GLU A 146 -58.22 -0.52 -23.37
C GLU A 146 -58.93 0.73 -23.90
N ARG A 147 -58.22 1.65 -24.56
CA ARG A 147 -58.82 2.84 -25.22
C ARG A 147 -59.85 2.45 -26.27
N ARG A 148 -59.58 1.43 -27.08
CA ARG A 148 -60.54 0.92 -28.07
C ARG A 148 -61.75 0.28 -27.39
N ALA A 149 -61.56 -0.44 -26.28
CA ALA A 149 -62.64 -1.07 -25.53
C ALA A 149 -63.53 -0.04 -24.82
N THR A 150 -62.95 0.98 -24.19
CA THR A 150 -63.68 2.11 -23.59
C THR A 150 -64.46 2.86 -24.64
N PHE A 151 -63.84 3.21 -25.78
CA PHE A 151 -64.53 3.85 -26.91
C PHE A 151 -65.70 3.00 -27.44
N LYS A 152 -65.50 1.69 -27.64
CA LYS A 152 -66.59 0.78 -28.07
C LYS A 152 -67.72 0.72 -27.04
N ARG A 153 -67.39 0.70 -25.74
CA ARG A 153 -68.37 0.69 -24.64
C ARG A 153 -69.18 1.99 -24.61
N GLU A 154 -68.51 3.13 -24.69
CA GLU A 154 -69.15 4.45 -24.75
C GLU A 154 -70.06 4.59 -25.97
N LYS A 155 -69.59 4.18 -27.15
CA LYS A 155 -70.40 4.16 -28.38
C LYS A 155 -71.65 3.29 -28.24
N ARG A 156 -71.55 2.12 -27.59
CA ARG A 156 -72.71 1.24 -27.30
C ARG A 156 -73.70 1.91 -26.35
N ILE A 157 -73.23 2.56 -25.28
CA ILE A 157 -74.07 3.31 -24.33
C ILE A 157 -74.78 4.45 -25.05
N GLN A 158 -74.05 5.22 -25.86
CA GLN A 158 -74.58 6.33 -26.65
C GLN A 158 -75.67 5.86 -27.62
N LYS A 159 -75.43 4.77 -28.36
CA LYS A 159 -76.44 4.16 -29.26
C LYS A 159 -77.69 3.72 -28.49
N ARG A 160 -77.52 3.08 -27.33
CA ARG A 160 -78.63 2.64 -26.48
C ARG A 160 -79.46 3.82 -25.97
N ASN A 161 -78.81 4.89 -25.53
CA ASN A 161 -79.47 6.10 -25.06
C ASN A 161 -80.23 6.79 -26.20
N ALA A 162 -79.62 6.92 -27.38
CA ALA A 162 -80.27 7.48 -28.56
C ALA A 162 -81.52 6.68 -28.94
N LEU A 163 -81.45 5.35 -29.01
CA LEU A 163 -82.62 4.50 -29.29
C LEU A 163 -83.72 4.62 -28.23
N LYS A 164 -83.38 4.79 -26.95
CA LYS A 164 -84.39 4.96 -25.90
C LYS A 164 -85.00 6.35 -25.88
N GLN A 165 -84.26 7.39 -26.23
CA GLN A 165 -84.66 8.79 -26.07
C GLN A 165 -85.08 9.45 -27.39
N HIS A 166 -85.04 8.74 -28.53
CA HIS A 166 -85.34 9.31 -29.85
C HIS A 166 -86.74 9.93 -29.99
N HIS A 167 -87.71 9.54 -29.16
CA HIS A 167 -89.05 10.14 -29.17
C HIS A 167 -89.10 11.50 -28.44
N LEU A 168 -88.12 11.81 -27.60
CA LEU A 168 -88.02 13.05 -26.83
C LEU A 168 -87.32 14.18 -27.60
N VAL A 169 -86.73 13.88 -28.75
CA VAL A 169 -85.92 14.81 -29.54
C VAL A 169 -86.17 14.53 -31.01
N SER A 170 -86.45 15.57 -31.80
CA SER A 170 -86.86 15.40 -33.19
C SER A 170 -85.69 14.86 -33.99
N THR A 171 -85.95 13.81 -34.76
CA THR A 171 -85.00 13.25 -35.71
C THR A 171 -85.19 13.92 -37.07
N ALA A 172 -84.24 13.78 -37.98
CA ALA A 172 -84.37 14.33 -39.33
C ALA A 172 -85.58 13.78 -40.11
N ALA A 173 -86.07 12.58 -39.73
CA ALA A 173 -87.16 11.90 -40.43
C ALA A 173 -88.51 11.96 -39.68
N ILE A 174 -88.50 12.05 -38.34
CA ILE A 174 -89.72 11.98 -37.50
C ILE A 174 -89.63 13.05 -36.40
N PRO A 175 -90.64 13.95 -36.28
CA PRO A 175 -90.70 14.93 -35.20
C PRO A 175 -90.91 14.26 -33.85
N SER A 176 -90.39 14.86 -32.78
CA SER A 176 -90.56 14.37 -31.41
C SER A 176 -91.98 14.57 -30.91
N ILE A 177 -92.29 13.99 -29.75
CA ILE A 177 -93.54 14.28 -29.04
C ILE A 177 -93.70 15.76 -28.65
N PHE A 178 -92.61 16.52 -28.65
CA PHE A 178 -92.56 17.95 -28.33
C PHE A 178 -92.61 18.85 -29.59
N GLN A 179 -92.80 18.26 -30.78
CA GLN A 179 -93.16 18.94 -32.02
C GLN A 179 -94.51 18.41 -32.57
N PRO A 180 -95.62 18.58 -31.82
CA PRO A 180 -96.94 18.19 -32.30
C PRO A 180 -97.44 19.09 -33.45
N PRO A 181 -98.44 18.65 -34.23
CA PRO A 181 -99.10 19.47 -35.24
C PRO A 181 -99.64 20.78 -34.64
N ALA A 182 -99.66 21.87 -35.42
CA ALA A 182 -99.94 23.25 -34.98
C ALA A 182 -101.29 23.51 -34.28
N PHE A 183 -102.14 22.49 -34.12
CA PHE A 183 -103.50 22.61 -33.59
C PHE A 183 -103.65 22.16 -32.12
N THR A 184 -102.55 21.87 -31.42
CA THR A 184 -102.58 21.52 -29.98
C THR A 184 -102.37 22.75 -29.10
N LYS A 185 -103.17 22.92 -28.02
CA LYS A 185 -103.14 24.10 -27.12
C LYS A 185 -101.77 24.43 -26.51
N ASP A 186 -100.90 23.43 -26.35
CA ASP A 186 -99.57 23.59 -25.73
C ASP A 186 -98.43 23.72 -26.76
N ALA A 187 -98.74 23.83 -28.07
CA ALA A 187 -97.75 23.80 -29.15
C ALA A 187 -96.68 24.90 -29.07
N GLU A 188 -96.99 26.07 -28.48
CA GLU A 188 -96.03 27.19 -28.34
C GLU A 188 -94.91 26.92 -27.33
N ALA A 189 -95.17 26.12 -26.28
CA ALA A 189 -94.21 25.88 -25.19
C ALA A 189 -93.38 24.59 -25.36
N MET A 190 -93.87 23.62 -26.13
CA MET A 190 -93.23 22.31 -26.31
C MET A 190 -91.85 22.35 -27.00
N PRO A 191 -91.59 23.19 -28.03
CA PRO A 191 -90.27 23.31 -28.64
C PRO A 191 -89.17 23.77 -27.67
N ALA A 192 -89.52 24.56 -26.65
CA ALA A 192 -88.58 25.00 -25.62
C ALA A 192 -88.12 23.82 -24.74
N ILE A 193 -89.02 22.88 -24.45
CA ILE A 193 -88.72 21.64 -23.71
C ILE A 193 -87.79 20.75 -24.52
N GLU A 194 -88.06 20.57 -25.82
CA GLU A 194 -87.17 19.80 -26.69
C GLU A 194 -85.75 20.42 -26.75
N ASN A 195 -85.66 21.74 -26.86
CA ASN A 195 -84.38 22.45 -26.87
C ASN A 195 -83.65 22.33 -25.52
N PHE A 196 -84.35 22.37 -24.40
CA PHE A 196 -83.77 22.10 -23.08
C PHE A 196 -83.22 20.66 -23.00
N ILE A 197 -84.00 19.66 -23.43
CA ILE A 197 -83.56 18.26 -23.46
C ILE A 197 -82.36 18.08 -24.40
N LYS A 198 -82.34 18.71 -25.57
CA LYS A 198 -81.19 18.72 -26.48
C LYS A 198 -79.95 19.30 -25.82
N ASN A 199 -80.07 20.39 -25.07
CA ASN A 199 -78.95 21.03 -24.40
C ASN A 199 -78.42 20.20 -23.21
N VAL A 200 -79.32 19.64 -22.40
CA VAL A 200 -78.96 18.73 -21.29
C VAL A 200 -78.34 17.44 -21.80
N ASN A 201 -78.87 16.86 -22.88
CA ASN A 201 -78.31 15.66 -23.50
C ASN A 201 -77.02 15.95 -24.25
N LYS A 202 -76.84 17.11 -24.89
CA LYS A 202 -75.55 17.57 -25.43
C LYS A 202 -74.47 17.63 -24.35
N ALA A 203 -74.80 18.10 -23.15
CA ALA A 203 -73.87 18.10 -22.02
C ALA A 203 -73.54 16.69 -21.49
N LYS A 204 -74.41 15.70 -21.71
CA LYS A 204 -74.20 14.29 -21.35
C LYS A 204 -73.57 13.45 -22.47
N LEU A 205 -73.60 13.94 -23.71
CA LEU A 205 -72.95 13.33 -24.85
C LEU A 205 -71.46 13.63 -24.77
N VAL A 206 -70.70 12.66 -24.27
CA VAL A 206 -69.26 12.64 -24.50
C VAL A 206 -69.07 12.40 -26.00
N ILE A 207 -68.74 13.46 -26.75
CA ILE A 207 -68.18 13.30 -28.09
C ILE A 207 -66.76 12.80 -27.85
N PRO A 208 -66.45 11.54 -28.20
CA PRO A 208 -65.08 11.09 -28.06
C PRO A 208 -64.23 12.02 -28.92
N SER A 209 -63.21 12.63 -28.31
CA SER A 209 -62.17 13.32 -29.05
C SER A 209 -61.68 12.37 -30.13
N ILE A 210 -62.02 12.64 -31.40
CA ILE A 210 -61.26 12.08 -32.52
C ILE A 210 -59.90 12.71 -32.31
N GLY A 211 -58.96 11.91 -31.80
CA GLY A 211 -57.63 12.39 -31.46
C GLY A 211 -57.15 13.31 -32.57
N LYS A 212 -56.84 14.57 -32.23
CA LYS A 212 -56.14 15.45 -33.15
C LYS A 212 -54.85 14.71 -33.51
N THR A 213 -54.71 14.39 -34.80
CA THR A 213 -53.42 14.05 -35.42
C THR A 213 -52.39 15.11 -35.09
#